data_AF-A0AA96SD60-F1
#
_entry.id   AF-A0AA96SD60-F1
#
_cell.length_a   1.000
_cell.length_b   1.000
_cell.length_c   1.000
_cell.angle_alpha   90.00
_cell.angle_beta   90.00
_cell.angle_gamma   90.00
#
_symmetry.space_group_name_H-M   'P 1'
#
loop_
_entity.id
_entity.type
_entity.pdbx_description
1 polymer ?
#
loop_
_entity_poly.entity_id
_entity_poly.type
_entity_poly.pdbx_seq_one_letter_code
_entity_poly.pdbx_strand_id
1 'polypeptide(L)'
;MSWWEFRGFWGILQRSQARKWIRKAKEKKSDTSDNNLINEIKSNEDFKQSVVLVLNYLEHVRFSLETKRIDKNLFIRALGETIIDIAKRFEPYAKTLSAHTEQDLKELINELESKR
;
A
#
# COMPACT_ATOMS: atom_id res chain seq x y z
N MET A 1 13.23 7.88 5.77
CA MET A 1 13.23 7.27 4.44
C MET A 1 13.96 8.20 3.50
N SER A 2 15.11 7.78 2.96
CA SER A 2 15.83 8.59 1.97
C SER A 2 15.13 8.49 0.61
N TRP A 3 15.33 9.48 -0.25
CA TRP A 3 14.79 9.47 -1.62
C TRP A 3 15.28 8.24 -2.44
N TRP A 4 16.44 7.69 -2.07
CA TRP A 4 17.02 6.49 -2.66
C TRP A 4 16.27 5.21 -2.25
N GLU A 5 15.78 5.14 -1.01
CA GLU A 5 14.94 4.02 -0.54
C GLU A 5 13.56 4.04 -1.22
N PHE A 6 12.98 5.22 -1.40
CA PHE A 6 11.74 5.40 -2.16
C PHE A 6 11.92 4.98 -3.63
N ARG A 7 12.95 5.48 -4.34
CA ARG A 7 13.24 5.05 -5.73
C ARG A 7 13.62 3.59 -5.83
N GLY A 8 14.32 3.04 -4.83
CA GLY A 8 14.65 1.62 -4.76
C GLY A 8 13.41 0.76 -4.64
N PHE A 9 12.50 1.11 -3.74
CA PHE A 9 11.20 0.46 -3.57
C PHE A 9 10.35 0.50 -4.85
N TRP A 10 10.20 1.69 -5.46
CA TRP A 10 9.50 1.84 -6.73
C TRP A 10 10.24 1.17 -7.90
N GLY A 11 11.56 1.00 -7.79
CA GLY A 11 12.46 0.32 -8.72
C GLY A 11 12.46 -1.21 -8.60
N ILE A 12 12.02 -1.75 -7.47
CA ILE A 12 11.77 -3.19 -7.22
C ILE A 12 10.36 -3.54 -7.66
N LEU A 13 9.37 -2.72 -7.28
CA LEU A 13 8.06 -2.72 -7.94
C LEU A 13 8.20 -2.51 -9.46
N GLN A 14 9.20 -1.70 -9.88
CA GLN A 14 9.96 -1.71 -11.16
C GLN A 14 9.87 -2.98 -11.99
N ARG A 15 10.44 -4.01 -11.40
CA ARG A 15 10.92 -5.20 -12.10
C ARG A 15 10.03 -6.40 -11.84
N SER A 16 9.15 -6.34 -10.85
CA SER A 16 8.24 -7.44 -10.56
C SER A 16 7.02 -7.44 -11.50
N GLN A 17 6.55 -8.64 -11.82
CA GLN A 17 5.27 -8.87 -12.51
C GLN A 17 4.09 -8.22 -11.78
N ALA A 18 4.28 -7.88 -10.49
CA ALA A 18 3.32 -7.23 -9.63
C ALA A 18 2.83 -5.87 -10.15
N ARG A 19 3.61 -5.05 -10.85
CA ARG A 19 3.04 -3.79 -11.39
C ARG A 19 2.14 -3.99 -12.59
N LYS A 20 2.48 -4.93 -13.48
CA LYS A 20 1.57 -5.32 -14.57
C LYS A 20 0.26 -5.81 -13.96
N TRP A 21 0.33 -6.55 -12.86
CA TRP A 21 -0.84 -7.01 -12.13
C TRP A 21 -1.56 -5.89 -11.37
N ILE A 22 -0.90 -5.03 -10.60
CA ILE A 22 -1.51 -3.91 -9.86
C ILE A 22 -2.24 -2.97 -10.83
N ARG A 23 -1.70 -2.80 -12.05
CA ARG A 23 -2.36 -2.07 -13.12
C ARG A 23 -3.59 -2.83 -13.65
N LYS A 24 -3.48 -4.13 -13.94
CA LYS A 24 -4.62 -4.99 -14.29
C LYS A 24 -5.69 -5.06 -13.18
N ALA A 25 -5.30 -5.03 -11.92
CA ALA A 25 -6.18 -5.05 -10.77
C ALA A 25 -6.83 -3.70 -10.55
N LYS A 26 -6.15 -2.59 -10.84
CA LYS A 26 -6.76 -1.25 -10.93
C LYS A 26 -7.81 -1.22 -12.04
N GLU A 27 -7.54 -1.84 -13.19
CA GLU A 27 -8.48 -1.99 -14.30
C GLU A 27 -9.66 -2.92 -13.94
N LYS A 28 -9.43 -3.96 -13.12
CA LYS A 28 -10.46 -4.94 -12.68
C LYS A 28 -11.24 -4.57 -11.41
N LYS A 29 -10.79 -3.58 -10.62
CA LYS A 29 -11.42 -3.25 -9.32
C LYS A 29 -12.87 -2.73 -9.48
N SER A 30 -13.27 -2.32 -10.68
CA SER A 30 -14.68 -2.03 -10.96
C SER A 30 -15.58 -3.27 -10.94
N ASP A 31 -15.01 -4.49 -10.97
CA ASP A 31 -15.74 -5.73 -11.28
C ASP A 31 -15.36 -6.95 -10.41
N THR A 32 -14.46 -6.79 -9.42
CA THR A 32 -13.94 -7.91 -8.63
C THR A 32 -14.29 -7.77 -7.15
N SER A 33 -14.96 -8.77 -6.58
CA SER A 33 -15.25 -8.80 -5.13
C SER A 33 -13.97 -8.95 -4.30
N ASP A 34 -13.98 -8.43 -3.07
CA ASP A 34 -12.84 -8.52 -2.14
C ASP A 34 -12.31 -9.95 -1.95
N ASN A 35 -13.21 -10.94 -1.93
CA ASN A 35 -12.85 -12.36 -1.82
C ASN A 35 -12.09 -12.87 -3.04
N ASN A 36 -12.45 -12.42 -4.25
CA ASN A 36 -11.74 -12.80 -5.47
C ASN A 36 -10.32 -12.20 -5.50
N LEU A 37 -10.18 -10.96 -5.02
CA LEU A 37 -8.86 -10.31 -4.87
C LEU A 37 -7.96 -11.10 -3.91
N ILE A 38 -8.49 -11.49 -2.75
CA ILE A 38 -7.75 -12.28 -1.76
C ILE A 38 -7.31 -13.63 -2.34
N ASN A 39 -8.19 -14.31 -3.07
CA ASN A 39 -7.89 -15.61 -3.70
C ASN A 39 -6.81 -15.47 -4.78
N GLU A 40 -6.85 -14.40 -5.57
CA GLU A 40 -5.82 -14.13 -6.59
C GLU A 40 -4.46 -13.84 -5.94
N ILE A 41 -4.44 -13.09 -4.83
CA ILE A 41 -3.21 -12.86 -4.05
C ILE A 41 -2.65 -14.17 -3.49
N LYS A 42 -3.49 -15.01 -2.88
CA LYS A 42 -3.06 -16.26 -2.23
C LYS A 42 -2.63 -17.35 -3.23
N SER A 43 -3.16 -17.35 -4.44
CA SER A 43 -2.86 -18.36 -5.46
C SER A 43 -1.55 -18.12 -6.21
N ASN A 44 -0.90 -16.97 -6.02
CA ASN A 44 0.36 -16.63 -6.66
C ASN A 44 1.38 -16.08 -5.64
N GLU A 45 2.42 -16.86 -5.34
CA GLU A 45 3.38 -16.52 -4.28
C GLU A 45 4.19 -15.25 -4.59
N ASP A 46 4.61 -15.03 -5.84
CA ASP A 46 5.30 -13.80 -6.24
C ASP A 46 4.43 -12.56 -6.02
N PHE A 47 3.12 -12.73 -6.27
CA PHE A 47 2.16 -11.67 -6.12
C PHE A 47 1.87 -11.39 -4.64
N LYS A 48 1.67 -12.42 -3.83
CA LYS A 48 1.61 -12.31 -2.36
C LYS A 48 2.82 -11.57 -1.79
N GLN A 49 4.03 -11.95 -2.16
CA GLN A 49 5.25 -11.27 -1.71
C GLN A 49 5.24 -9.79 -2.07
N SER A 50 4.78 -9.46 -3.28
CA SER A 50 4.70 -8.08 -3.73
C SER A 50 3.66 -7.26 -2.95
N VAL A 51 2.51 -7.84 -2.60
CA VAL A 51 1.52 -7.17 -1.75
C VAL A 51 2.06 -6.96 -0.33
N VAL A 52 2.73 -7.97 0.23
CA VAL A 52 3.38 -7.84 1.55
C VAL A 52 4.40 -6.71 1.55
N LEU A 53 5.24 -6.60 0.52
CA LEU A 53 6.18 -5.49 0.38
C LEU A 53 5.49 -4.12 0.33
N VAL A 54 4.35 -4.03 -0.35
CA VAL A 54 3.54 -2.79 -0.37
C VAL A 54 3.02 -2.46 1.01
N LEU A 55 2.48 -3.44 1.75
CA LEU A 55 1.98 -3.22 3.11
C LEU A 55 3.09 -2.77 4.07
N ASN A 56 4.27 -3.40 4.00
CA ASN A 56 5.44 -3.00 4.79
C ASN A 56 5.89 -1.56 4.47
N TYR A 57 5.81 -1.16 3.19
CA TYR A 57 6.11 0.21 2.81
C TYR A 57 5.10 1.21 3.39
N LEU A 58 3.80 0.86 3.41
CA LEU A 58 2.77 1.71 4.01
C LEU A 58 3.00 1.90 5.51
N GLU A 59 3.38 0.83 6.22
CA GLU A 59 3.81 0.90 7.62
C GLU A 59 5.00 1.87 7.80
N HIS A 60 6.03 1.80 6.94
CA HIS A 60 7.14 2.75 6.99
C HIS A 60 6.74 4.21 6.71
N VAL A 61 5.75 4.44 5.84
CA VAL A 61 5.18 5.77 5.64
C VAL A 61 4.52 6.26 6.92
N ARG A 62 3.68 5.42 7.56
CA ARG A 62 3.04 5.75 8.85
C ARG A 62 4.07 6.16 9.89
N PHE A 63 5.09 5.32 10.11
CA PHE A 63 6.17 5.63 11.05
C PHE A 63 6.93 6.91 10.69
N SER A 64 7.15 7.19 9.40
CA SER A 64 7.85 8.41 8.98
C SER A 64 7.04 9.67 9.28
N LEU A 65 5.71 9.60 9.16
CA LEU A 65 4.80 10.68 9.55
C LEU A 65 4.77 10.86 11.07
N GLU A 66 4.59 9.76 11.81
CA GLU A 66 4.53 9.73 13.28
C GLU A 66 5.82 10.29 13.92
N THR A 67 6.97 9.88 13.40
CA THR A 67 8.29 10.32 13.88
C THR A 67 8.74 11.65 13.28
N LYS A 68 7.90 12.33 12.49
CA LYS A 68 8.18 13.63 11.86
C LYS A 68 9.46 13.64 10.99
N ARG A 69 9.81 12.49 10.40
CA ARG A 69 10.95 12.36 9.48
C ARG A 69 10.69 12.99 8.11
N ILE A 70 9.43 13.26 7.78
CA ILE A 70 8.99 13.91 6.55
C ILE A 70 8.00 15.03 6.87
N ASP A 71 7.94 16.05 6.02
CA ASP A 71 6.91 17.08 6.12
C ASP A 71 5.54 16.48 5.75
N LYS A 72 4.67 16.34 6.76
CA LYS A 72 3.33 15.76 6.62
C LYS A 72 2.49 16.51 5.58
N ASN A 73 2.51 17.84 5.58
CA ASN A 73 1.62 18.62 4.72
C ASN A 73 2.06 18.53 3.25
N LEU A 74 3.38 18.61 3.00
CA LEU A 74 3.94 18.43 1.67
C LEU A 74 3.72 17.00 1.15
N PHE A 75 3.90 16.00 2.01
CA PHE A 75 3.66 14.60 1.66
C PHE A 75 2.20 14.34 1.27
N ILE A 76 1.25 14.80 2.09
CA ILE A 76 -0.19 14.64 1.81
C ILE A 76 -0.54 15.30 0.47
N ARG A 77 -0.04 16.52 0.21
CA ARG A 77 -0.27 17.23 -1.05
C ARG A 77 0.27 16.48 -2.27
N ALA A 78 1.44 15.87 -2.14
CA ALA A 78 2.11 15.21 -3.26
C ALA A 78 1.61 13.78 -3.52
N LEU A 79 1.34 13.01 -2.45
CA LEU A 79 1.14 11.56 -2.53
C LEU A 79 -0.05 11.04 -1.73
N GLY A 80 -0.71 11.86 -0.90
CA GLY A 80 -1.73 11.42 0.06
C GLY A 80 -2.83 10.57 -0.59
N GLU A 81 -3.44 11.08 -1.68
CA GLU A 81 -4.50 10.36 -2.39
C GLU A 81 -4.03 9.02 -2.99
N THR A 82 -2.80 8.99 -3.51
CA THR A 82 -2.23 7.77 -4.09
C THR A 82 -1.99 6.72 -3.01
N ILE A 83 -1.47 7.13 -1.85
CA ILE A 83 -1.25 6.23 -0.71
C ILE A 83 -2.57 5.70 -0.17
N ILE A 84 -3.60 6.55 -0.07
CA ILE A 84 -4.95 6.13 0.36
C ILE A 84 -5.56 5.14 -0.64
N ASP A 85 -5.48 5.37 -1.95
CA ASP A 85 -5.98 4.43 -2.97
C ASP A 85 -5.30 3.06 -2.88
N ILE A 86 -3.98 3.05 -2.69
CA ILE A 86 -3.20 1.81 -2.52
C ILE A 86 -3.60 1.09 -1.23
N ALA A 87 -3.68 1.81 -0.10
CA ALA A 87 -4.05 1.24 1.18
C ALA A 87 -5.45 0.61 1.11
N LYS A 88 -6.46 1.36 0.64
CA LYS A 88 -7.84 0.87 0.46
C LYS A 88 -7.95 -0.27 -0.57
N ARG A 89 -6.99 -0.45 -1.47
CA ARG A 89 -6.98 -1.59 -2.40
C ARG A 89 -6.52 -2.88 -1.73
N PHE A 90 -5.58 -2.81 -0.80
CA PHE A 90 -5.01 -3.98 -0.15
C PHE A 90 -5.55 -4.25 1.26
N GLU A 91 -6.42 -3.37 1.77
CA GLU A 91 -7.09 -3.55 3.05
C GLU A 91 -7.75 -4.94 3.22
N PRO A 92 -8.49 -5.49 2.23
CA PRO A 92 -9.09 -6.82 2.39
C PRO A 92 -8.05 -7.92 2.62
N TYR A 93 -6.89 -7.81 1.99
CA TYR A 93 -5.81 -8.77 2.17
C TYR A 93 -5.05 -8.55 3.48
N ALA A 94 -4.84 -7.31 3.89
CA ALA A 94 -4.19 -6.95 5.15
C ALA A 94 -4.89 -7.59 6.36
N LYS A 95 -6.24 -7.62 6.34
CA LYS A 95 -7.09 -8.30 7.34
C LYS A 95 -6.77 -9.79 7.51
N THR A 96 -6.25 -10.43 6.46
CA THR A 96 -5.89 -11.86 6.49
C THR A 96 -4.48 -12.14 7.03
N LEU A 97 -3.63 -11.12 7.16
CA LEU A 97 -2.24 -11.28 7.61
C LEU A 97 -2.14 -11.20 9.13
N SER A 98 -2.61 -10.10 9.73
CA SER A 98 -2.65 -9.93 11.18
C SER A 98 -3.54 -8.74 11.58
N ALA A 99 -4.01 -8.75 12.82
CA ALA A 99 -4.72 -7.61 13.40
C ALA A 99 -3.84 -6.35 13.48
N HIS A 100 -2.52 -6.52 13.68
CA HIS A 100 -1.57 -5.42 13.68
C HIS A 100 -1.48 -4.72 12.33
N THR A 101 -1.34 -5.50 11.24
CA THR A 101 -1.26 -4.96 9.88
C THR A 101 -2.54 -4.23 9.48
N GLU A 102 -3.70 -4.74 9.88
CA GLU A 102 -4.98 -4.05 9.67
C GLU A 102 -5.02 -2.71 10.41
N GLN A 103 -4.59 -2.70 11.67
CA GLN A 103 -4.58 -1.52 12.52
C GLN A 103 -3.61 -0.45 11.98
N ASP A 104 -2.39 -0.82 11.61
CA ASP A 104 -1.41 0.08 10.99
C ASP A 104 -1.97 0.75 9.73
N LEU A 105 -2.69 -0.02 8.90
CA LEU A 105 -3.30 0.51 7.69
C LEU A 105 -4.40 1.54 8.00
N LYS A 106 -5.27 1.25 8.98
CA LYS A 106 -6.33 2.16 9.42
C LYS A 106 -5.76 3.45 9.98
N GLU A 107 -4.74 3.36 10.81
CA GLU A 107 -4.04 4.52 11.37
C GLU A 107 -3.44 5.39 10.27
N LEU A 108 -2.77 4.79 9.28
CA LEU A 108 -2.23 5.52 8.14
C LEU A 108 -3.34 6.24 7.35
N ILE A 109 -4.45 5.56 7.05
CA ILE A 109 -5.56 6.17 6.30
C ILE A 109 -6.14 7.35 7.08
N ASN A 110 -6.43 7.17 8.38
CA ASN A 110 -6.94 8.23 9.24
C ASN A 110 -5.98 9.42 9.31
N GLU A 111 -4.67 9.16 9.45
CA GLU A 111 -3.64 10.18 9.51
C GLU A 111 -3.58 11.03 8.24
N LEU A 112 -3.79 10.41 7.07
CA LEU A 112 -3.80 11.06 5.77
C LEU A 112 -5.14 11.77 5.46
N GLU A 113 -6.27 11.25 5.96
CA GLU A 113 -7.62 11.83 5.76
C GLU A 113 -7.92 12.98 6.73
N SER A 114 -7.32 12.99 7.93
CA SER A 114 -7.55 13.99 9.00
C SER A 114 -7.29 15.47 8.64
N LYS A 115 -6.68 15.75 7.49
CA LYS A 115 -6.34 17.10 7.03
C LYS A 115 -6.93 17.48 5.67
N ARG A 116 -7.94 16.73 5.19
CA ARG A 116 -8.85 17.20 4.14
C ARG A 116 -9.90 18.12 4.75
#